data_AF-A0A528B1A1-F1
#
_entry.id   AF-A0A528B1A1-F1
#
_cell.length_a   1.000
_cell.length_b   1.000
_cell.length_c   1.000
_cell.angle_alpha   90.00
_cell.angle_beta   90.00
_cell.angle_gamma   90.00
#
_symmetry.space_group_name_H-M   'P 1'
#
loop_
_entity.id
_entity.type
_entity.pdbx_description
1 polymer ?
#
loop_
_entity_poly.entity_id
_entity_poly.type
_entity_poly.pdbx_seq_one_letter_code
_entity_poly.pdbx_strand_id
1 'polypeptide(L)'
;VKGQIKLVDGVNADTVWTWNAIGKRRGSWGLKDDAAESNRGFLLNHIIGDQTSADANGRRYSNSDPVTGQAAWFDLRVRIVKCAAEEAGFTEPQFERFRQPPHFEPLPDKLSFGAEFRREREAARP
;
A
#
# COMPACT_ATOMS: atom_id res chain seq x y z
N VAL A 1 -6.91 -7.31 -8.09
CA VAL A 1 -5.97 -6.17 -7.92
C VAL A 1 -5.39 -5.85 -9.28
N LYS A 2 -5.38 -4.58 -9.68
CA LYS A 2 -4.76 -4.10 -10.92
C LYS A 2 -3.67 -3.09 -10.59
N GLY A 3 -2.53 -3.18 -11.27
CA GLY A 3 -1.37 -2.35 -11.00
C GLY A 3 -0.36 -2.39 -12.14
N GLN A 4 0.59 -1.45 -12.10
CA GLN A 4 1.69 -1.43 -13.05
C GLN A 4 2.70 -2.51 -12.71
N ILE A 5 3.21 -3.19 -13.73
CA ILE A 5 4.28 -4.17 -13.62
C ILE A 5 5.52 -3.67 -14.35
N LYS A 6 6.70 -4.02 -13.83
CA LYS A 6 7.99 -3.78 -14.47
C LYS A 6 8.82 -5.05 -14.40
N LEU A 7 9.47 -5.40 -15.51
CA LEU A 7 10.43 -6.50 -15.55
C LEU A 7 11.76 -6.07 -14.92
N VAL A 8 12.36 -6.96 -14.14
CA VAL A 8 13.60 -6.73 -13.39
C VAL A 8 14.38 -8.05 -13.33
N ASP A 9 15.69 -8.03 -13.62
CA ASP A 9 16.54 -9.23 -13.64
C ASP A 9 16.97 -9.71 -12.24
N GLY A 10 16.69 -8.92 -11.20
CA GLY A 10 17.07 -9.19 -9.80
C GLY A 10 16.01 -9.94 -8.98
N VAL A 11 15.07 -10.64 -9.61
CA VAL A 11 14.01 -11.41 -8.95
C VAL A 11 13.96 -12.82 -9.55
N ASN A 12 13.69 -13.83 -8.72
CA ASN A 12 13.49 -15.20 -9.20
C ASN A 12 12.36 -15.26 -10.24
N ALA A 13 12.52 -16.08 -11.29
CA ALA A 13 11.60 -16.12 -12.44
C ALA A 13 10.13 -16.40 -12.09
N ASP A 14 9.87 -17.15 -11.01
CA ASP A 14 8.52 -17.51 -10.55
C ASP A 14 8.04 -16.65 -9.38
N THR A 15 8.76 -15.57 -9.08
CA THR A 15 8.47 -14.69 -7.95
C THR A 15 8.06 -13.31 -8.44
N VAL A 16 7.03 -12.76 -7.79
CA VAL A 16 6.64 -11.36 -7.96
C VAL A 16 7.01 -10.61 -6.69
N TRP A 17 7.48 -9.38 -6.86
CA TRP A 17 7.83 -8.56 -5.73
C TRP A 17 7.16 -7.19 -5.81
N THR A 18 6.66 -6.72 -4.67
CA THR A 18 6.04 -5.41 -4.54
C THR A 18 6.51 -4.76 -3.25
N TRP A 19 6.71 -3.45 -3.29
CA TRP A 19 6.82 -2.66 -2.07
C TRP A 19 5.49 -2.68 -1.30
N ASN A 20 5.56 -2.74 0.02
CA ASN A 20 4.38 -2.64 0.86
C ASN A 20 3.88 -1.18 0.97
N ALA A 21 2.58 -1.02 1.24
CA ALA A 21 1.94 0.21 1.72
C ALA A 21 1.93 1.44 0.79
N ILE A 22 1.95 1.26 -0.53
CA ILE A 22 1.91 2.37 -1.50
C ILE A 22 0.50 2.95 -1.69
N GLY A 23 -0.53 2.10 -1.80
CA GLY A 23 -1.91 2.55 -2.05
C GLY A 23 -2.55 3.24 -0.85
N LYS A 24 -3.17 4.41 -1.07
CA LYS A 24 -3.94 5.16 -0.06
C LYS A 24 -5.34 5.45 -0.57
N ARG A 25 -6.35 5.32 0.29
CA ARG A 25 -7.72 5.68 -0.07
C ARG A 25 -7.80 7.19 -0.33
N ARG A 26 -8.48 7.62 -1.40
CA ARG A 26 -8.66 9.05 -1.70
C ARG A 26 -9.30 9.77 -0.50
N GLY A 27 -8.83 10.99 -0.22
CA GLY A 27 -9.31 11.81 0.90
C GLY A 27 -8.83 11.38 2.28
N SER A 28 -7.99 10.36 2.39
CA SER A 28 -7.36 9.94 3.65
C SER A 28 -5.90 10.43 3.74
N TRP A 29 -5.31 10.34 4.94
CA TRP A 29 -3.90 10.71 5.21
C TRP A 29 -3.52 12.16 4.89
N GLY A 30 -4.53 13.03 4.69
CA GLY A 30 -4.34 14.42 4.31
C GLY A 30 -3.64 14.64 2.97
N LEU A 31 -3.71 13.64 2.09
CA LEU A 31 -3.16 13.74 0.74
C LEU A 31 -4.09 14.57 -0.17
N LYS A 32 -3.48 15.24 -1.15
CA LYS A 32 -4.23 15.91 -2.23
C LYS A 32 -5.02 14.88 -3.05
N ASP A 33 -6.10 15.34 -3.67
CA ASP A 33 -6.99 14.46 -4.44
C ASP A 33 -6.32 13.83 -5.66
N ASP A 34 -5.26 14.45 -6.17
CA ASP A 34 -4.42 13.99 -7.29
C ASP A 34 -3.14 13.26 -6.84
N ALA A 35 -2.98 12.98 -5.54
CA ALA A 35 -1.82 12.29 -5.01
C ALA A 35 -1.63 10.91 -5.66
N ALA A 36 -0.38 10.59 -6.00
CA ALA A 36 -0.03 9.38 -6.72
C ALA A 36 -0.37 8.11 -5.94
N GLU A 37 -0.22 8.14 -4.63
CA GLU A 37 -0.56 7.08 -3.69
C GLU A 37 -2.02 6.66 -3.79
N SER A 38 -2.92 7.58 -4.17
CA SER A 38 -4.35 7.31 -4.28
C SER A 38 -4.85 7.07 -5.71
N ASN A 39 -4.17 7.62 -6.72
CA ASN A 39 -4.60 7.51 -8.12
C ASN A 39 -3.80 6.48 -8.93
N ARG A 40 -2.57 6.18 -8.53
CA ARG A 40 -1.64 5.24 -9.20
C ARG A 40 -1.15 4.13 -8.27
N GLY A 41 -1.20 4.35 -6.97
CA GLY A 41 -0.89 3.35 -5.96
C GLY A 41 -2.00 2.29 -5.87
N PHE A 42 -1.64 1.11 -5.36
CA PHE A 42 -2.58 0.05 -5.02
C PHE A 42 -2.11 -0.67 -3.75
N LEU A 43 -3.04 -1.35 -3.10
CA LEU A 43 -2.74 -2.24 -1.97
C LEU A 43 -2.88 -3.68 -2.42
N LEU A 44 -1.78 -4.43 -2.37
CA LEU A 44 -1.78 -5.86 -2.62
C LEU A 44 -2.38 -6.64 -1.44
N ASN A 45 -2.38 -6.07 -0.24
CA ASN A 45 -2.84 -6.75 0.98
C ASN A 45 -4.27 -7.30 0.87
N HIS A 46 -5.12 -6.72 0.01
CA HIS A 46 -6.48 -7.22 -0.24
C HIS A 46 -6.55 -8.63 -0.83
N ILE A 47 -5.45 -9.15 -1.40
CA ILE A 47 -5.39 -10.53 -1.92
C ILE A 47 -4.63 -11.48 -1.00
N ILE A 48 -4.10 -11.00 0.12
CA ILE A 48 -3.50 -11.85 1.15
C ILE A 48 -4.64 -12.37 2.01
N GLY A 49 -4.88 -13.69 1.96
CA GLY A 49 -5.91 -14.32 2.77
C GLY A 49 -5.51 -14.42 4.24
N ASP A 50 -6.50 -14.36 5.13
CA ASP A 50 -6.32 -14.61 6.57
C ASP A 50 -5.99 -16.07 6.88
N GLN A 51 -6.16 -16.96 5.89
CA GLN A 51 -5.84 -18.38 5.99
C GLN A 51 -4.92 -18.81 4.86
N THR A 52 -4.10 -19.82 5.13
CA THR A 52 -3.30 -20.49 4.11
C THR A 52 -4.19 -21.16 3.06
N SER A 53 -3.57 -21.53 1.93
CA SER A 53 -4.18 -22.51 1.04
C SER A 53 -4.44 -23.82 1.80
N ALA A 54 -5.44 -24.58 1.35
CA ALA A 54 -5.75 -25.86 1.95
C ALA A 54 -4.58 -26.84 1.74
N ASP A 55 -4.22 -27.60 2.77
CA ASP A 55 -3.24 -28.68 2.67
C ASP A 55 -3.79 -29.90 1.92
N ALA A 56 -3.01 -30.98 1.84
CA ALA A 56 -3.39 -32.22 1.16
C ALA A 56 -4.66 -32.89 1.75
N ASN A 57 -5.02 -32.58 3.01
CA ASN A 57 -6.20 -33.08 3.69
C ASN A 57 -7.37 -32.06 3.67
N GLY A 58 -7.23 -30.95 2.95
CA GLY A 58 -8.23 -29.90 2.87
C GLY A 58 -8.23 -28.93 4.06
N ARG A 59 -7.27 -29.04 4.99
CA ARG A 59 -7.24 -28.20 6.19
C ARG A 59 -6.59 -26.85 5.89
N ARG A 60 -7.16 -25.80 6.48
CA ARG A 60 -6.65 -24.43 6.41
C ARG A 60 -6.18 -23.98 7.79
N TYR A 61 -5.14 -23.17 7.81
CA TYR A 61 -4.58 -22.60 9.02
C TYR A 61 -4.63 -21.09 8.94
N SER A 62 -4.55 -20.42 10.10
CA SER A 62 -4.35 -18.97 10.14
C SER A 62 -3.07 -18.63 9.36
N ASN A 63 -3.11 -17.59 8.54
CA ASN A 63 -1.96 -17.06 7.82
C ASN A 63 -1.11 -16.15 8.73
N SER A 64 -0.78 -16.69 9.89
CA SER A 64 0.02 -16.06 10.93
C SER A 64 1.01 -17.07 11.45
N ASP A 65 2.18 -16.60 11.85
CA ASP A 65 3.17 -17.43 12.54
C ASP A 65 2.51 -18.12 13.75
N PRO A 66 2.58 -19.46 13.87
CA PRO A 66 1.84 -20.21 14.88
C PRO A 66 2.39 -20.03 16.29
N VAL A 67 3.57 -19.42 16.46
CA VAL A 67 4.21 -19.21 17.76
C VAL A 67 3.91 -17.81 18.28
N THR A 68 4.07 -16.79 17.43
CA THR A 68 4.01 -15.38 17.78
C THR A 68 2.69 -14.71 17.41
N GLY A 69 1.91 -15.32 16.50
CA GLY A 69 0.70 -14.72 15.93
C GLY A 69 0.96 -13.58 14.95
N GLN A 70 2.21 -13.33 14.56
CA GLN A 70 2.52 -12.28 13.57
C GLN A 70 1.97 -12.63 12.20
N ALA A 71 1.35 -11.66 11.51
CA ALA A 71 0.82 -11.86 10.18
C ALA A 71 1.94 -12.22 9.18
N ALA A 72 1.76 -13.30 8.43
CA ALA A 72 2.69 -13.70 7.38
C ALA A 72 2.23 -13.07 6.05
N TRP A 73 3.13 -12.35 5.37
CA TRP A 73 2.83 -11.64 4.11
C TRP A 73 3.51 -12.27 2.89
N PHE A 74 4.08 -13.47 3.04
CA PHE A 74 4.94 -14.11 2.03
C PHE A 74 4.34 -15.37 1.40
N ASP A 75 3.32 -15.97 2.02
CA ASP A 75 2.71 -17.22 1.54
C ASP A 75 1.47 -16.97 0.65
N LEU A 76 1.69 -16.32 -0.49
CA LEU A 76 0.65 -16.08 -1.49
C LEU A 76 1.08 -16.53 -2.88
N ARG A 77 0.29 -17.43 -3.49
CA ARG A 77 0.40 -17.76 -4.91
C ARG A 77 -0.54 -16.88 -5.71
N VAL A 78 0.01 -16.20 -6.71
CA VAL A 78 -0.77 -15.32 -7.60
C VAL A 78 -0.71 -15.80 -9.04
N ARG A 79 -1.68 -15.35 -9.84
CA ARG A 79 -1.64 -15.43 -11.29
C ARG A 79 -1.76 -14.01 -11.83
N ILE A 80 -0.81 -13.62 -12.69
CA ILE A 80 -0.85 -12.33 -13.37
C ILE A 80 -1.50 -12.54 -14.74
N VAL A 81 -2.38 -11.63 -15.11
CA VAL A 81 -2.97 -11.54 -16.44
C VAL A 81 -2.83 -10.10 -16.91
N LYS A 82 -2.43 -9.92 -18.17
CA LYS A 82 -2.33 -8.58 -18.76
C LYS A 82 -3.72 -7.97 -18.86
N CYS A 83 -3.89 -6.75 -18.39
CA CYS A 83 -5.15 -6.02 -18.50
C CYS A 83 -5.46 -5.71 -19.97
N ALA A 84 -6.76 -5.62 -20.29
CA ALA A 84 -7.21 -5.11 -21.58
C ALA A 84 -6.85 -3.62 -21.75
N ALA A 85 -6.94 -3.10 -22.97
CA ALA A 85 -6.51 -1.73 -23.26
C ALA A 85 -7.36 -0.68 -22.53
N GLU A 86 -8.65 -0.93 -22.43
CA GLU A 86 -9.66 -0.14 -21.72
C GLU A 86 -9.52 -0.18 -20.20
N GLU A 87 -8.80 -1.17 -19.66
CA GLU A 87 -8.50 -1.31 -18.24
C GLU A 87 -7.20 -0.60 -17.83
N ALA A 88 -6.47 -0.02 -18.79
CA ALA A 88 -5.23 0.69 -18.52
C ALA A 88 -5.47 2.10 -17.95
N GLY A 89 -4.55 2.56 -17.12
CA GLY A 89 -4.52 3.94 -16.60
C GLY A 89 -5.01 4.12 -15.16
N PHE A 90 -5.62 3.10 -14.56
CA PHE A 90 -6.04 3.12 -13.16
C PHE A 90 -5.69 1.81 -12.44
N THR A 91 -5.66 1.84 -11.12
CA THR A 91 -5.44 0.68 -10.27
C THR A 91 -6.76 0.19 -9.66
N GLU A 92 -6.79 -1.06 -9.18
CA GLU A 92 -7.95 -1.62 -8.49
C GLU A 92 -7.54 -2.44 -7.24
N PRO A 93 -8.37 -2.47 -6.19
CA PRO A 93 -9.70 -1.85 -6.09
C PRO A 93 -9.64 -0.33 -5.87
N GLN A 94 -10.65 0.38 -6.38
CA GLN A 94 -10.93 1.78 -6.04
C GLN A 94 -12.12 1.83 -5.09
N PHE A 95 -11.98 2.59 -4.01
CA PHE A 95 -13.05 2.80 -3.04
C PHE A 95 -13.58 4.23 -3.14
N GLU A 96 -14.82 4.45 -2.67
CA GLU A 96 -15.34 5.81 -2.53
C GLU A 96 -14.38 6.65 -1.68
N ARG A 97 -14.21 7.92 -2.06
CA ARG A 97 -13.40 8.89 -1.32
C ARG A 97 -13.80 8.91 0.16
N PHE A 98 -12.81 8.81 1.04
CA PHE A 98 -13.01 9.01 2.46
C PHE A 98 -13.36 10.48 2.73
N ARG A 99 -14.43 10.71 3.50
CA ARG A 99 -14.86 12.05 3.89
C ARG A 99 -14.34 12.33 5.29
N GLN A 100 -13.79 13.53 5.47
CA GLN A 100 -13.32 13.95 6.78
C GLN A 100 -14.50 14.06 7.75
N PRO A 101 -14.29 13.73 9.04
CA PRO A 101 -15.32 13.89 10.05
C PRO A 101 -15.71 15.36 10.21
N PRO A 102 -16.88 15.66 10.81
CA PRO A 102 -17.26 17.03 11.16
C PRO A 102 -16.18 17.70 12.01
N HIS A 103 -15.99 19.02 11.83
CA HIS A 103 -14.99 19.86 12.53
C HIS A 103 -13.52 19.50 12.26
N PHE A 104 -13.23 18.72 11.22
CA PHE A 104 -11.85 18.51 10.79
C PHE A 104 -11.25 19.81 10.25
N GLU A 105 -10.15 20.26 10.84
CA GLU A 105 -9.46 21.46 10.37
C GLU A 105 -8.78 21.22 9.01
N PRO A 106 -8.78 22.22 8.10
CA PRO A 106 -8.08 22.10 6.84
C PRO A 106 -6.60 21.79 7.05
N LEU A 107 -6.07 20.84 6.28
CA LEU A 107 -4.66 20.51 6.32
C LEU A 107 -3.83 21.64 5.70
N PRO A 108 -2.67 21.98 6.28
CA PRO A 108 -1.78 22.94 5.66
C PRO A 108 -1.21 22.38 4.36
N ASP A 109 -1.07 23.22 3.34
CA ASP A 109 -0.46 22.82 2.05
C ASP A 109 0.99 22.36 2.20
N LYS A 110 1.69 22.83 3.23
CA LYS A 110 3.06 22.46 3.55
C LYS A 110 3.20 22.23 5.05
N LEU A 111 3.47 20.98 5.42
CA LEU A 111 3.85 20.65 6.80
C LEU A 111 5.33 20.99 7.02
N SER A 112 5.60 22.06 7.75
CA SER A 112 6.97 22.49 8.11
C SER A 112 7.32 22.20 9.56
N PHE A 113 6.69 21.18 10.17
CA PHE A 113 6.97 20.77 11.54
C PHE A 113 8.47 20.51 11.73
N GLY A 114 9.05 21.11 12.77
CA GLY A 114 10.47 21.00 13.09
C GLY A 114 11.41 21.91 12.29
N ALA A 115 10.89 22.79 11.43
CA ALA A 115 11.70 23.83 10.79
C ALA A 115 12.29 24.80 11.83
N GLU A 116 11.54 25.05 12.90
CA GLU A 116 11.96 25.80 14.09
C GLU A 116 13.22 25.22 14.73
N PHE A 117 13.30 23.91 14.94
CA PHE A 117 14.47 23.26 15.55
C PHE A 117 15.74 23.46 14.71
N ARG A 118 15.60 23.47 13.38
CA ARG A 118 16.72 23.78 12.48
C ARG A 118 17.17 25.24 12.65
N ARG A 119 16.23 26.18 12.65
CA ARG A 119 16.52 27.62 12.81
C ARG A 119 17.21 27.91 14.13
N GLU A 120 16.71 27.33 15.23
CA GLU A 120 17.30 27.47 16.57
C GLU A 120 18.74 26.93 16.61
N ARG A 121 18.97 25.74 16.06
CA ARG A 121 20.32 25.15 15.99
C ARG A 121 21.29 25.99 15.15
N GLU A 122 20.82 26.56 14.04
CA GLU A 122 21.64 27.41 13.17
C GLU A 122 21.96 28.76 13.83
N ALA A 123 21.00 29.36 14.53
CA ALA A 123 21.21 30.58 15.31
C ALA A 123 22.16 30.38 16.50
N ALA A 124 22.27 29.16 17.03
CA ALA A 124 23.16 28.78 18.12
C ALA A 124 24.58 28.37 17.66
N ARG A 125 24.87 28.35 16.35
CA ARG A 125 26.24 28.12 15.86
C ARG A 125 27.10 29.39 16.05
N PRO A 126 28.33 29.25 16.58
CA PRO A 126 29.25 30.38 16.76
C PRO A 126 29.75 30.95 15.43
#